data_AF-G4TZS6-F1
#
_entry.id   AF-G4TZS6-F1
#
_cell.length_a   1.000
_cell.length_b   1.000
_cell.length_c   1.000
_cell.angle_alpha   90.00
_cell.angle_beta   90.00
_cell.angle_gamma   90.00
#
_symmetry.space_group_name_H-M   'P 1'
#
loop_
_entity.id
_entity.type
_entity.pdbx_description
1 polymer ?
#
loop_
_entity_poly.entity_id
_entity_poly.type
_entity_poly.pdbx_seq_one_letter_code
_entity_poly.pdbx_strand_id
1 'polypeptide(L)'
;MSKPEIKDYGFKELFPGKEPVVDVVAIHGLDGHRENTWTDGGILWLRHFLPLSLPRARVLTYGYDADTQHETCVSTQNIHRHAQKLAQSLSMNRKDDPRRPIIFIAHDLGGIILKKVYQMNDNSTRC
;
A
#
# COMPACT_ATOMS: atom_id res chain seq x y z
N MET A 1 9.59 -28.44 11.31
CA MET A 1 9.72 -26.99 11.61
C MET A 1 9.60 -26.25 10.30
N SER A 2 8.51 -25.53 10.08
CA SER A 2 8.33 -24.66 8.90
C SER A 2 9.36 -23.53 8.95
N LYS A 3 9.89 -23.15 7.79
CA LYS A 3 10.74 -21.95 7.67
C LYS A 3 9.94 -20.73 8.18
N PRO A 4 10.55 -19.79 8.92
CA PRO A 4 9.89 -18.54 9.25
C PRO A 4 9.50 -17.83 7.95
N GLU A 5 8.21 -17.55 7.80
CA GLU A 5 7.69 -16.79 6.67
C GLU A 5 8.27 -15.38 6.74
N ILE A 6 9.01 -14.97 5.71
CA ILE A 6 9.54 -13.60 5.66
C ILE A 6 8.34 -12.68 5.43
N LYS A 7 7.93 -12.00 6.49
CA LYS A 7 6.81 -11.06 6.48
C LYS A 7 7.22 -9.79 5.72
N ASP A 8 6.79 -9.74 4.47
CA ASP A 8 7.17 -8.77 3.45
C ASP A 8 6.37 -7.46 3.57
N TYR A 9 6.70 -6.63 4.57
CA TYR A 9 6.04 -5.36 4.85
C TYR A 9 6.67 -4.14 4.15
N GLY A 10 5.95 -3.02 4.15
CA GLY A 10 6.40 -1.76 3.55
C GLY A 10 6.16 -1.69 2.05
N PHE A 11 6.71 -0.64 1.43
CA PHE A 11 6.60 -0.41 0.00
C PHE A 11 7.52 -1.34 -0.80
N LYS A 12 6.97 -1.89 -1.88
CA LYS A 12 7.73 -2.51 -2.97
C LYS A 12 7.36 -1.81 -4.27
N GLU A 13 8.37 -1.40 -5.02
CA GLU A 13 8.17 -0.92 -6.39
C GLU A 13 8.04 -2.12 -7.33
N LEU A 14 6.90 -2.19 -8.03
CA LEU A 14 6.61 -3.22 -9.02
C LEU A 14 7.02 -2.78 -10.43
N PHE A 15 6.96 -1.47 -10.68
CA PHE A 15 7.33 -0.86 -11.95
C PHE A 15 7.74 0.61 -11.75
N PRO A 16 8.92 1.07 -12.22
CA PRO A 16 9.39 2.44 -12.00
C PRO A 16 8.63 3.50 -12.83
N GLY A 17 8.02 3.10 -13.95
CA GLY A 17 7.47 4.04 -14.93
C GLY A 17 8.55 4.66 -15.83
N LYS A 18 8.17 5.05 -17.06
CA LYS A 18 9.00 5.87 -17.95
C LYS A 18 8.68 7.35 -17.70
N GLU A 19 9.60 8.07 -17.05
CA GLU A 19 9.39 9.47 -16.62
C GLU A 19 8.04 9.65 -15.92
N PRO A 20 7.88 9.03 -14.73
CA PRO A 20 6.59 8.82 -14.13
C PRO A 20 5.90 10.14 -13.77
N VAL A 21 4.64 10.27 -14.18
CA VAL A 21 3.79 11.45 -13.92
C VAL A 21 2.74 11.21 -12.85
N VAL A 22 2.57 9.95 -12.42
CA VAL A 22 1.61 9.53 -11.41
C VAL A 22 2.16 8.32 -10.66
N ASP A 23 1.89 8.25 -9.36
CA ASP A 23 2.11 7.06 -8.55
C ASP A 23 0.80 6.26 -8.47
N VAL A 24 0.85 4.96 -8.74
CA VAL A 24 -0.22 4.01 -8.40
C VAL A 24 0.21 3.27 -7.15
N VAL A 25 -0.56 3.38 -6.08
CA VAL A 25 -0.25 2.75 -4.78
C VAL A 25 -1.32 1.73 -4.44
N ALA A 26 -0.94 0.45 -4.43
CA ALA A 26 -1.81 -0.66 -4.06
C ALA A 26 -1.66 -1.01 -2.56
N ILE A 27 -2.79 -1.23 -1.87
CA ILE A 27 -2.84 -1.55 -0.43
C ILE A 27 -3.76 -2.77 -0.25
N HIS A 28 -3.21 -3.87 0.25
CA HIS A 28 -3.97 -5.11 0.44
C HIS A 28 -4.94 -5.03 1.64
N GLY A 29 -5.81 -6.03 1.78
CA GLY A 29 -6.75 -6.17 2.89
C GLY A 29 -6.28 -7.10 4.00
N LEU A 30 -7.21 -7.52 4.86
CA LEU A 30 -6.99 -8.54 5.89
C LEU A 30 -6.49 -9.85 5.29
N ASP A 31 -5.59 -10.53 6.02
CA ASP A 31 -4.90 -11.77 5.62
C ASP A 31 -4.26 -11.71 4.21
N GLY A 32 -4.05 -10.49 3.72
CA GLY A 32 -3.47 -10.22 2.42
C GLY A 32 -1.95 -10.15 2.46
N HIS A 33 -1.36 -10.17 1.27
CA HIS A 33 0.06 -9.94 1.05
C HIS A 33 0.24 -8.92 -0.07
N ARG A 34 1.26 -8.06 0.04
CA ARG A 34 1.50 -6.94 -0.89
C ARG A 34 1.57 -7.35 -2.36
N GLU A 35 1.89 -8.60 -2.69
CA GLU A 35 1.88 -9.10 -4.06
C GLU A 35 0.79 -10.14 -4.31
N ASN A 36 0.56 -11.05 -3.36
CA ASN A 36 -0.32 -12.21 -3.59
C ASN A 36 -1.78 -11.76 -3.75
N THR A 37 -2.19 -10.70 -3.04
CA THR A 37 -3.53 -10.11 -3.18
C THR A 37 -3.84 -9.67 -4.61
N TRP A 38 -2.81 -9.36 -5.40
CA TRP A 38 -2.94 -8.87 -6.78
C TRP A 38 -2.44 -9.90 -7.80
N THR A 39 -2.24 -11.15 -7.37
CA THR A 39 -1.72 -12.24 -8.20
C THR A 39 -2.80 -13.30 -8.35
N ASP A 40 -3.12 -13.63 -9.60
CA ASP A 40 -3.96 -14.78 -9.94
C ASP A 40 -3.28 -15.63 -11.00
N GLY A 41 -3.30 -16.95 -10.85
CA GLY A 41 -2.61 -17.88 -11.76
C GLY A 41 -1.11 -17.60 -11.96
N GLY A 42 -0.42 -17.03 -10.96
CA GLY A 42 0.99 -16.62 -11.06
C GLY A 42 1.21 -15.27 -11.77
N ILE A 43 0.15 -14.59 -12.19
CA ILE A 43 0.20 -13.29 -12.86
C ILE A 43 -0.13 -12.17 -11.88
N LEU A 44 0.90 -11.43 -11.48
CA LEU A 44 0.76 -10.16 -10.74
C LEU A 44 0.31 -9.05 -11.70
N TRP A 45 -1.00 -8.80 -11.81
CA TRP A 45 -1.54 -7.91 -12.85
C TRP A 45 -1.06 -6.46 -12.73
N LEU A 46 -0.80 -5.97 -11.50
CA LEU A 46 -0.22 -4.65 -11.25
C LEU A 46 1.15 -4.47 -11.89
N ARG A 47 1.94 -5.54 -12.00
CA ARG A 47 3.26 -5.53 -12.64
C ARG A 47 3.18 -5.89 -14.11
N HIS A 48 2.35 -6.85 -14.48
CA HIS A 48 2.38 -7.43 -15.83
C HIS A 48 1.45 -6.72 -16.82
N PHE A 49 0.32 -6.16 -16.38
CA PHE A 49 -0.67 -5.57 -17.28
C PHE A 49 -0.79 -4.06 -17.13
N LEU A 50 -0.77 -3.55 -15.90
CA LEU A 50 -0.93 -2.11 -15.67
C LEU A 50 0.10 -1.25 -16.41
N PRO A 51 1.41 -1.63 -16.50
CA PRO A 51 2.40 -0.87 -17.26
C PRO A 51 2.14 -0.81 -18.77
N LEU A 52 1.36 -1.73 -19.33
CA LEU A 52 1.01 -1.72 -20.76
C LEU A 52 0.02 -0.59 -21.07
N SER A 53 -0.92 -0.36 -20.15
CA SER A 53 -1.92 0.70 -20.28
C SER A 53 -1.43 2.05 -19.77
N LEU A 54 -0.60 2.05 -18.72
CA LEU A 54 -0.07 3.24 -18.05
C LEU A 54 1.47 3.21 -17.96
N PRO A 55 2.19 3.34 -19.08
CA PRO A 55 3.66 3.20 -19.11
C PRO A 55 4.40 4.31 -18.34
N ARG A 56 3.71 5.43 -18.05
CA ARG A 56 4.23 6.58 -17.28
C ARG A 56 3.72 6.60 -15.83
N ALA A 57 3.15 5.50 -15.34
CA ALA A 57 2.83 5.34 -13.93
C ALA A 57 3.98 4.62 -13.22
N ARG A 58 4.39 5.11 -12.06
CA ARG A 58 5.19 4.33 -11.11
C ARG A 58 4.22 3.47 -10.29
N VAL A 59 4.41 2.16 -10.26
CA VAL A 59 3.52 1.21 -9.57
C VAL A 59 4.19 0.72 -8.30
N LEU A 60 3.54 1.00 -7.17
CA LEU A 60 3.96 0.64 -5.83
C LEU A 60 2.90 -0.27 -5.20
N THR A 61 3.33 -1.23 -4.39
CA THR A 61 2.44 -1.98 -3.49
C THR A 61 2.94 -1.88 -2.06
N TYR A 62 2.02 -1.78 -1.10
CA TYR A 62 2.31 -1.61 0.32
C TYR A 62 1.81 -2.79 1.14
N GLY A 63 2.73 -3.39 1.90
CA GLY A 63 2.45 -4.46 2.86
C GLY A 63 2.34 -3.95 4.29
N TYR A 64 1.35 -4.43 5.04
CA TYR A 64 1.27 -4.25 6.50
C TYR A 64 0.89 -5.55 7.19
N ASP A 65 1.09 -5.60 8.51
CA ASP A 65 0.71 -6.76 9.29
C ASP A 65 -0.82 -6.91 9.32
N ALA A 66 -1.33 -7.85 8.53
CA ALA A 66 -2.75 -8.08 8.29
C ALA A 66 -3.24 -9.44 8.85
N ASP A 67 -2.38 -10.12 9.61
CA ASP A 67 -2.63 -11.45 10.19
C ASP A 67 -3.77 -11.40 11.23
N THR A 68 -4.86 -12.11 10.97
CA THR A 68 -6.05 -12.17 11.84
C THR A 68 -5.97 -13.24 12.93
N GLN A 69 -4.91 -14.06 12.98
CA GLN A 69 -4.83 -15.20 13.93
C GLN A 69 -4.75 -14.79 15.40
N HIS A 70 -4.62 -13.50 15.69
CA HIS A 70 -4.78 -12.95 17.03
C HIS A 70 -6.09 -12.14 17.07
N GLU A 71 -7.04 -12.56 17.91
CA GLU A 71 -8.42 -12.08 18.07
C GLU A 71 -8.58 -10.55 18.33
N THR A 72 -7.49 -9.78 18.36
CA THR A 72 -7.42 -8.34 18.69
C THR A 72 -7.02 -7.44 17.51
N CYS A 73 -6.80 -7.98 16.31
CA CYS A 73 -6.09 -7.29 15.23
C CYS A 73 -6.85 -6.14 14.54
N VAL A 74 -8.20 -6.13 14.50
CA VAL A 74 -8.99 -5.04 13.87
C VAL A 74 -9.49 -4.03 14.90
N SER A 75 -8.64 -3.64 15.85
CA SER A 75 -8.96 -2.54 16.77
C SER A 75 -8.76 -1.18 16.10
N THR A 76 -9.48 -0.16 16.57
CA THR A 76 -9.28 1.23 16.13
C THR A 76 -7.85 1.72 16.34
N GLN A 77 -7.18 1.25 17.40
CA GLN A 77 -5.80 1.55 17.71
C GLN A 77 -4.83 0.93 16.69
N ASN A 78 -5.06 -0.32 16.28
CA ASN A 78 -4.27 -0.96 15.23
C ASN A 78 -4.45 -0.25 13.89
N ILE A 79 -5.69 0.06 13.49
CA ILE A 79 -5.98 0.83 12.27
C ILE A 79 -5.24 2.16 12.28
N HIS A 80 -5.27 2.89 13.41
CA HIS A 80 -4.53 4.14 13.57
C HIS A 80 -3.03 3.94 13.38
N ARG A 81 -2.44 2.93 14.02
CA ARG A 81 -1.01 2.61 13.89
C ARG A 81 -0.62 2.25 12.45
N HIS A 82 -1.43 1.44 11.76
CA HIS A 82 -1.18 1.10 10.36
C HIS A 82 -1.26 2.34 9.45
N ALA A 83 -2.22 3.22 9.69
CA ALA A 83 -2.35 4.48 8.97
C ALA A 83 -1.13 5.39 9.20
N GLN A 84 -0.67 5.56 10.45
CA GLN A 84 0.55 6.34 10.72
C GLN A 84 1.78 5.78 9.99
N LYS A 85 1.98 4.45 10.03
CA LYS A 85 3.09 3.80 9.33
C LYS A 85 2.99 3.96 7.82
N LEU A 86 1.80 3.83 7.24
CA LEU A 86 1.55 4.04 5.82
C LEU A 86 1.88 5.49 5.43
N ALA A 87 1.37 6.48 6.17
CA ALA A 87 1.62 7.90 5.90
C ALA A 87 3.12 8.25 5.95
N GLN A 88 3.83 7.78 6.99
CA GLN A 88 5.27 7.98 7.14
C GLN A 88 6.05 7.32 6.00
N SER A 89 5.74 6.06 5.69
CA SER A 89 6.42 5.32 4.62
C SER A 89 6.17 5.94 3.25
N LEU A 90 4.95 6.42 3.00
CA LEU A 90 4.57 7.08 1.75
C LEU A 90 5.31 8.41 1.58
N SER A 91 5.43 9.20 2.66
CA SER A 91 6.20 10.43 2.67
C SER A 91 7.68 10.17 2.35
N MET A 92 8.30 9.18 2.99
CA MET A 92 9.69 8.82 2.72
C MET A 92 9.92 8.31 1.29
N ASN A 93 9.01 7.48 0.75
CA ASN A 93 9.12 6.94 -0.61
C ASN A 93 8.95 8.01 -1.69
N ARG A 94 8.28 9.14 -1.35
CA ARG A 94 8.00 10.26 -2.26
C ARG A 94 8.84 11.50 -1.97
N LYS A 95 9.93 11.37 -1.19
CA LYS A 95 10.79 12.51 -0.82
C LYS A 95 11.32 13.29 -2.02
N ASP A 96 11.63 12.60 -3.12
CA ASP A 96 12.20 13.20 -4.33
C ASP A 96 11.12 13.79 -5.26
N ASP A 97 9.87 13.30 -5.13
CA ASP A 97 8.72 13.70 -5.96
C ASP A 97 7.45 13.92 -5.12
N PRO A 98 7.45 14.82 -4.12
CA PRO A 98 6.38 14.90 -3.11
C PRO A 98 5.02 15.36 -3.69
N ARG A 99 5.03 15.97 -4.88
CA ARG A 99 3.84 16.51 -5.57
C ARG A 99 3.32 15.63 -6.70
N ARG A 100 3.96 14.51 -7.04
CA ARG A 100 3.47 13.60 -8.09
C ARG A 100 2.07 13.09 -7.71
N PRO A 101 1.03 13.26 -8.53
CA PRO A 101 -0.32 12.77 -8.21
C PRO A 101 -0.33 11.29 -7.82
N ILE A 102 -1.26 10.88 -6.97
CA ILE A 102 -1.39 9.49 -6.50
C ILE A 102 -2.77 8.95 -6.86
N ILE A 103 -2.81 7.73 -7.40
CA ILE A 103 -4.00 6.90 -7.54
C ILE A 103 -3.86 5.75 -6.56
N PHE A 104 -4.82 5.59 -5.65
CA PHE A 104 -4.84 4.47 -4.72
C PHE A 104 -5.72 3.34 -5.22
N ILE A 105 -5.23 2.10 -5.06
CA ILE A 105 -6.00 0.87 -5.22
C ILE A 105 -6.00 0.17 -3.86
N ALA A 106 -7.11 0.25 -3.14
CA ALA A 106 -7.18 -0.27 -1.78
C ALA A 106 -8.27 -1.33 -1.68
N HIS A 107 -7.92 -2.49 -1.12
CA HIS A 107 -8.85 -3.61 -0.94
C HIS A 107 -9.22 -3.77 0.54
N ASP A 108 -10.51 -3.95 0.82
CA ASP A 108 -11.03 -4.29 2.15
C ASP A 108 -10.48 -3.37 3.28
N LEU A 109 -9.86 -3.89 4.34
CA LEU A 109 -9.29 -3.11 5.44
C LEU A 109 -8.23 -2.09 4.97
N GLY A 110 -7.54 -2.36 3.86
CA GLY A 110 -6.61 -1.41 3.26
C GLY A 110 -7.29 -0.07 2.92
N GLY A 111 -8.57 -0.10 2.52
CA GLY A 111 -9.36 1.11 2.27
C GLY A 111 -9.69 1.88 3.55
N ILE A 112 -9.97 1.17 4.64
CA ILE A 112 -10.23 1.79 5.95
C ILE A 112 -8.95 2.45 6.50
N ILE A 113 -7.81 1.78 6.39
CA ILE A 113 -6.50 2.32 6.76
C ILE A 113 -6.20 3.58 5.94
N LEU A 114 -6.39 3.54 4.62
CA LEU A 114 -6.20 4.70 3.74
C LEU A 114 -7.12 5.87 4.12
N LYS A 115 -8.40 5.61 4.40
CA LYS A 115 -9.33 6.62 4.89
C LYS A 115 -8.83 7.25 6.19
N LYS A 116 -8.25 6.46 7.10
CA LYS A 116 -7.70 6.98 8.35
C LYS A 116 -6.48 7.87 8.11
N VAL A 117 -5.61 7.55 7.17
CA VAL A 117 -4.51 8.44 6.72
C VAL A 117 -5.06 9.80 6.27
N TYR A 118 -6.08 9.79 5.42
CA TYR A 118 -6.70 11.02 4.93
C TYR A 118 -7.24 11.89 6.08
N GLN A 119 -7.95 11.30 7.04
CA GLN A 119 -8.47 12.02 8.21
C GLN A 119 -7.37 12.60 9.10
N MET A 120 -6.25 11.89 9.27
CA MET A 120 -5.11 12.39 10.04
C MET A 120 -4.52 13.64 9.39
N ASN A 121 -4.37 13.63 8.06
CA ASN A 121 -3.81 14.75 7.31
C ASN A 121 -4.74 15.97 7.30
N ASP A 122 -6.06 15.78 7.12
CA ASP A 122 -7.03 16.89 7.16
C ASP A 122 -7.03 17.60 8.52
N ASN A 123 -6.93 16.84 9.61
CA ASN A 123 -6.83 17.40 10.96
C ASN A 123 -5.52 18.15 11.19
N SER A 124 -4.41 17.74 10.55
CA SER A 124 -3.13 18.47 10.63
C SER A 124 -3.12 19.79 9.85
N THR A 125 -3.98 19.94 8.84
CA THR A 125 -4.12 21.19 8.06
C THR A 125 -5.11 22.19 8.65
N ARG A 126 -5.82 21.84 9.74
CA ARG A 126 -6.81 22.70 10.41
C ARG A 126 -6.29 23.41 11.67
N CYS A 127 -4.99 23.29 11.97
CA CYS A 127 -4.32 24.00 13.07
C CYS A 127 -3.42 25.10 12.54
#